data_AF-A0A679HRJ5-F1
#
_entry.id   AF-A0A679HRJ5-F1
#
_cell.length_a   1.000
_cell.length_b   1.000
_cell.length_c   1.000
_cell.angle_alpha   90.00
_cell.angle_beta   90.00
_cell.angle_gamma   90.00
#
_symmetry.space_group_name_H-M   'P 1'
#
loop_
_entity.id
_entity.type
_entity.pdbx_description
1 polymer ?
#
loop_
_entity_poly.entity_id
_entity_poly.type
_entity_poly.pdbx_seq_one_letter_code
_entity_poly.pdbx_strand_id
1 'polypeptide(L)'
;MDVLPILSEMAALQFHGQIRSIEYLELRQALTDRLLLTMFEVSSAVAEIVCERDRADQVADRMEEIDSAIVRQLTLISILISGVAAAVSGGLGLAGGSSTASDALGVAGGALASLFGGTALFATSKQEFRHERNLLKEVWDNPRQSSVISPTVWRYLQASHKHPLSTARDEVVNAW
;
A
#
# COMPACT_ATOMS: atom_id res chain seq x y z
N MET A 1 0.22 28.79 -8.81
CA MET A 1 1.14 29.85 -8.40
C MET A 1 1.79 30.35 -9.66
N ASP A 2 1.49 31.58 -10.04
CA ASP A 2 2.04 32.17 -11.24
C ASP A 2 3.35 32.89 -10.89
N VAL A 3 4.47 32.37 -11.39
CA VAL A 3 5.82 32.96 -11.24
C VAL A 3 6.24 33.77 -12.47
N LEU A 4 5.47 33.70 -13.56
CA LEU A 4 5.73 34.44 -14.79
C LEU A 4 5.85 35.95 -14.58
N PRO A 5 5.01 36.63 -13.78
CA PRO A 5 5.17 38.07 -13.56
C PRO A 5 6.51 38.40 -12.93
N ILE A 6 6.91 37.68 -11.87
CA ILE A 6 8.21 37.88 -11.20
C ILE A 6 9.37 37.65 -12.18
N LEU A 7 9.31 36.58 -12.97
CA LEU A 7 10.36 36.27 -13.95
C LEU A 7 10.42 37.33 -15.06
N SER A 8 9.29 37.85 -15.52
CA SER A 8 9.22 38.88 -16.55
C SER A 8 9.80 40.21 -16.08
N GLU A 9 9.55 40.58 -14.83
CA GLU A 9 10.03 41.81 -14.22
C GLU A 9 11.54 41.73 -13.93
N MET A 10 12.01 40.57 -13.41
CA MET A 10 13.43 40.30 -13.26
C MET A 10 14.19 40.34 -14.60
N ALA A 11 13.59 39.80 -15.68
CA ALA A 11 14.18 39.85 -17.01
C ALA A 11 14.27 41.28 -17.56
N ALA A 12 13.26 42.11 -17.32
CA ALA A 12 13.28 43.52 -17.69
C ALA A 12 14.37 44.31 -16.94
N LEU A 13 14.53 44.08 -15.63
CA LEU A 13 15.60 44.71 -14.83
C LEU A 13 16.99 44.23 -15.25
N GLN A 14 17.15 42.96 -15.63
CA GLN A 14 18.39 42.45 -16.20
C GLN A 14 18.73 43.13 -17.53
N PHE A 15 17.75 43.28 -18.42
CA PHE A 15 17.93 43.94 -19.70
C PHE A 15 18.40 45.40 -19.55
N HIS A 16 17.90 46.11 -18.53
CA HIS A 16 18.33 47.47 -18.20
C HIS A 16 19.63 47.54 -17.38
N GLY A 17 20.31 46.42 -17.11
CA GLY A 17 21.55 46.38 -16.34
C GLY A 17 21.38 46.62 -14.83
N GLN A 18 20.15 46.57 -14.32
CA GLN A 18 19.79 46.89 -12.92
C GLN A 18 19.85 45.68 -11.99
N ILE A 19 20.75 44.73 -12.25
CA ILE A 19 20.87 43.45 -11.51
C ILE A 19 21.30 43.63 -10.04
N ARG A 20 21.78 44.83 -9.67
CA ARG A 20 22.16 45.20 -8.29
C ARG A 20 21.16 46.16 -7.64
N SER A 21 20.05 46.48 -8.31
CA SER A 21 19.02 47.30 -7.69
C SER A 21 18.37 46.54 -6.53
N ILE A 22 17.87 47.29 -5.55
CA ILE A 22 17.12 46.73 -4.42
C ILE A 22 15.90 45.95 -4.96
N GLU A 23 15.22 46.49 -5.96
CA GLU A 23 14.07 45.87 -6.64
C GLU A 23 14.41 44.49 -7.22
N TYR A 24 15.57 44.34 -7.89
CA TYR A 24 15.99 43.04 -8.42
C TYR A 24 16.26 42.03 -7.29
N LEU A 25 16.86 42.48 -6.18
CA LEU A 25 17.13 41.63 -5.02
C LEU A 25 15.83 41.20 -4.31
N GLU A 26 14.85 42.10 -4.19
CA GLU A 26 13.53 41.79 -3.62
C GLU A 26 12.78 40.76 -4.47
N LEU A 27 12.77 40.92 -5.80
CA LEU A 27 12.15 39.94 -6.70
C LEU A 27 12.85 38.58 -6.64
N ARG A 28 14.18 38.56 -6.53
CA ARG A 28 14.95 37.33 -6.36
C ARG A 28 14.62 36.64 -5.03
N GLN A 29 14.46 37.40 -3.96
CA GLN A 29 14.05 36.87 -2.65
C GLN A 29 12.63 36.29 -2.74
N ALA A 30 11.67 37.04 -3.30
CA ALA A 30 10.30 36.57 -3.49
C ALA A 30 10.22 35.28 -4.33
N LEU A 31 11.06 35.16 -5.37
CA LEU A 31 11.16 33.92 -6.16
C LEU A 31 11.71 32.76 -5.32
N THR A 32 12.77 33.01 -4.55
CA THR A 32 13.39 32.01 -3.65
C THR A 32 12.39 31.50 -2.62
N ASP A 33 11.69 32.42 -1.94
CA ASP A 33 10.70 32.08 -0.92
C ASP A 33 9.58 31.21 -1.52
N ARG A 34 9.15 31.51 -2.75
CA ARG A 34 8.10 30.76 -3.43
C ARG A 34 8.55 29.37 -3.88
N LEU A 35 9.81 29.23 -4.30
CA LEU A 35 10.41 27.93 -4.59
C LEU A 35 10.55 27.09 -3.32
N LEU A 36 11.01 27.67 -2.22
CA LEU A 36 11.13 26.98 -0.94
C LEU A 36 9.77 26.49 -0.43
N LEU A 37 8.73 27.34 -0.48
CA LEU A 37 7.37 26.94 -0.13
C LEU A 37 6.88 25.75 -0.99
N THR A 38 7.14 25.80 -2.29
CA THR A 38 6.77 24.70 -3.21
C THR A 38 7.51 23.41 -2.86
N MET A 39 8.81 23.51 -2.54
CA MET A 39 9.61 22.35 -2.11
C MET A 39 9.07 21.75 -0.81
N PHE A 40 8.69 22.59 0.16
CA PHE A 40 8.06 22.11 1.40
C PHE A 40 6.70 21.45 1.17
N GLU A 41 5.87 22.00 0.27
CA GLU A 41 4.60 21.36 -0.11
C GLU A 41 4.83 19.96 -0.69
N VAL A 42 5.80 19.81 -1.60
CA VAL A 42 6.16 18.52 -2.19
C VAL A 42 6.72 17.56 -1.14
N SER A 43 7.68 18.00 -0.33
CA SER A 43 8.28 17.17 0.72
C SER A 43 7.26 16.72 1.76
N SER A 44 6.31 17.59 2.14
CA SER A 44 5.23 17.24 3.04
C SER A 44 4.30 16.19 2.42
N ALA A 45 3.94 16.33 1.15
CA ALA A 45 3.11 15.35 0.46
C ALA A 45 3.80 13.99 0.34
N VAL A 46 5.10 13.97 0.02
CA VAL A 46 5.90 12.73 -0.03
C VAL A 46 5.99 12.07 1.34
N ALA A 47 6.25 12.85 2.40
CA ALA A 47 6.30 12.33 3.76
C ALA A 47 4.98 11.70 4.18
N GLU A 48 3.84 12.33 3.85
CA GLU A 48 2.52 11.78 4.12
C GLU A 48 2.28 10.45 3.38
N ILE A 49 2.65 10.36 2.10
CA ILE A 49 2.54 9.12 1.31
C ILE A 49 3.39 7.99 1.91
N VAL A 50 4.63 8.30 2.30
CA VAL A 50 5.54 7.30 2.89
C VAL A 50 5.01 6.82 4.24
N CYS A 51 4.58 7.73 5.11
CA CYS A 51 3.98 7.35 6.39
C CYS A 51 2.73 6.48 6.22
N GLU A 52 1.90 6.79 5.21
CA GLU A 52 0.69 6.00 4.96
C GLU A 52 1.01 4.62 4.36
N ARG A 53 2.03 4.53 3.50
CA ARG A 53 2.56 3.25 3.03
C ARG A 53 3.09 2.42 4.20
N ASP A 54 3.95 2.98 5.03
CA ASP A 54 4.53 2.27 6.16
C ASP A 54 3.45 1.81 7.17
N ARG A 55 2.34 2.55 7.27
CA ARG A 55 1.18 2.13 8.06
C ARG A 55 0.40 0.98 7.39
N ALA A 56 0.24 1.02 6.08
CA ALA A 56 -0.38 -0.06 5.31
C ALA A 56 0.45 -1.36 5.41
N ASP A 57 1.77 -1.25 5.28
CA ASP A 57 2.71 -2.38 5.41
C ASP A 57 2.62 -3.00 6.80
N GLN A 58 2.59 -2.19 7.87
CA GLN A 58 2.40 -2.71 9.24
C GLN A 58 1.08 -3.46 9.42
N VAL A 59 -0.01 -3.02 8.77
CA VAL A 59 -1.29 -3.72 8.81
C VAL A 59 -1.20 -5.04 8.03
N ALA A 60 -0.57 -5.03 6.85
CA ALA A 60 -0.36 -6.24 6.05
C ALA A 60 0.50 -7.27 6.80
N ASP A 61 1.62 -6.85 7.40
CA ASP A 61 2.50 -7.70 8.20
C ASP A 61 1.76 -8.34 9.38
N ARG A 62 0.93 -7.55 10.07
CA ARG A 62 0.09 -8.05 11.18
C ARG A 62 -0.95 -9.06 10.70
N MET A 63 -1.54 -8.86 9.52
CA MET A 63 -2.47 -9.82 8.92
C MET A 63 -1.77 -11.12 8.53
N GLU A 64 -0.56 -11.03 7.96
CA GLU A 64 0.26 -12.20 7.64
C GLU A 64 0.67 -12.99 8.89
N GLU A 65 0.98 -12.31 10.00
CA GLU A 65 1.24 -12.95 11.29
C GLU A 65 0.01 -13.73 11.80
N ILE A 66 -1.19 -13.13 11.70
CA ILE A 66 -2.46 -13.78 12.10
C ILE A 66 -2.75 -15.00 11.21
N ASP A 67 -2.64 -14.84 9.89
CA ASP A 67 -2.91 -15.91 8.93
C ASP A 67 -1.94 -17.07 9.14
N SER A 68 -0.65 -16.77 9.33
CA SER A 68 0.38 -17.76 9.64
C SER A 68 0.09 -18.52 10.94
N ALA A 69 -0.41 -17.84 11.97
CA ALA A 69 -0.79 -18.49 13.22
C ALA A 69 -1.98 -19.45 13.04
N ILE A 70 -2.99 -19.04 12.27
CA ILE A 70 -4.15 -19.87 11.94
C ILE A 70 -3.72 -21.10 11.14
N VAL A 71 -2.92 -20.91 10.08
CA VAL A 71 -2.37 -22.01 9.26
C VAL A 71 -1.60 -23.00 10.12
N ARG A 72 -0.72 -22.50 11.00
CA ARG A 72 0.07 -23.34 11.89
C ARG A 72 -0.81 -24.15 12.84
N GLN A 73 -1.83 -23.54 13.43
CA GLN A 73 -2.73 -24.22 14.37
C GLN A 73 -3.55 -25.31 13.68
N LEU A 74 -4.13 -25.01 12.51
CA LEU A 74 -4.91 -25.98 11.72
C LEU A 74 -4.04 -27.15 11.24
N THR A 75 -2.80 -26.87 10.84
CA THR A 75 -1.83 -27.90 10.43
C THR A 75 -1.48 -28.83 11.60
N LEU A 76 -1.21 -28.28 12.78
CA LEU A 76 -0.93 -29.08 13.98
C LEU A 76 -2.12 -29.97 14.35
N ILE A 77 -3.35 -29.44 14.30
CA ILE A 77 -4.57 -30.22 14.55
C ILE A 77 -4.70 -31.38 13.54
N SER A 78 -4.49 -31.11 12.25
CA SER A 78 -4.53 -32.13 11.20
C SER A 78 -3.52 -33.26 11.43
N ILE A 79 -2.27 -32.91 11.77
CA ILE A 79 -1.21 -33.88 12.07
C ILE A 79 -1.57 -34.71 13.32
N LEU A 80 -2.05 -34.06 14.39
CA LEU A 80 -2.41 -34.75 15.63
C LEU A 80 -3.59 -35.70 15.43
N ILE A 81 -4.65 -35.28 14.73
CA ILE A 81 -5.80 -36.14 14.40
C ILE A 81 -5.34 -37.34 13.58
N SER A 82 -4.51 -37.12 12.56
CA SER A 82 -3.96 -38.19 11.73
C SER A 82 -3.14 -39.18 12.55
N GLY A 83 -2.23 -38.68 13.39
CA GLY A 83 -1.35 -39.51 14.21
C GLY A 83 -2.10 -40.34 15.24
N VAL A 84 -3.07 -39.74 15.95
CA VAL A 84 -3.91 -40.46 16.93
C VAL A 84 -4.79 -41.50 16.23
N ALA A 85 -5.43 -41.14 15.12
CA ALA A 85 -6.27 -42.07 14.37
C ALA A 85 -5.47 -43.27 13.86
N ALA A 86 -4.27 -43.04 13.31
CA ALA A 86 -3.38 -44.10 12.84
C ALA A 86 -2.86 -45.01 13.97
N ALA A 87 -2.50 -44.42 15.12
CA ALA A 87 -2.04 -45.19 16.27
C ALA A 87 -3.15 -46.10 16.84
N VAL A 88 -4.37 -45.56 16.97
CA VAL A 88 -5.51 -46.33 17.49
C VAL A 88 -5.98 -47.38 16.49
N SER A 89 -6.08 -47.05 15.20
CA SER A 89 -6.48 -48.01 14.17
C SER A 89 -5.46 -49.14 14.03
N GLY A 90 -4.16 -48.83 14.01
CA GLY A 90 -3.07 -49.81 13.97
C GLY A 90 -3.03 -50.70 15.22
N GLY A 91 -3.21 -50.11 16.41
CA GLY A 91 -3.29 -50.85 17.68
C GLY A 91 -4.48 -51.81 17.74
N LEU A 92 -5.67 -51.36 17.31
CA LEU A 92 -6.87 -52.21 17.21
C LEU A 92 -6.68 -53.35 16.21
N GLY A 93 -6.07 -53.07 15.06
CA GLY A 93 -5.77 -54.10 14.05
C GLY A 93 -4.80 -55.17 14.55
N LEU A 94 -3.75 -54.77 15.27
CA LEU A 94 -2.77 -55.70 15.86
C LEU A 94 -3.33 -56.50 17.04
N ALA A 95 -4.24 -55.92 17.83
CA ALA A 95 -4.86 -56.58 18.98
C ALA A 95 -6.00 -57.55 18.62
N GLY A 96 -6.25 -57.80 17.32
CA GLY A 96 -7.35 -58.66 16.86
C GLY A 96 -8.74 -58.04 17.03
N GLY A 97 -8.82 -56.71 17.16
CA GLY A 97 -10.08 -55.96 17.21
C GLY A 97 -10.85 -56.01 15.89
N SER A 98 -12.08 -55.50 15.89
CA SER A 98 -12.92 -55.44 14.68
C SER A 98 -12.23 -54.65 13.57
N SER A 99 -11.98 -55.30 12.42
CA SER A 99 -11.42 -54.66 11.22
C SER A 99 -12.28 -53.50 10.74
N THR A 100 -13.61 -53.63 10.86
CA THR A 100 -14.54 -52.56 10.52
C THR A 100 -14.35 -51.32 11.40
N ALA A 101 -14.04 -51.51 12.70
CA ALA A 101 -13.79 -50.40 13.61
C ALA A 101 -12.43 -49.72 13.34
N SER A 102 -11.37 -50.47 13.03
CA SER A 102 -10.07 -49.90 12.66
C SER A 102 -10.13 -49.13 11.34
N ASP A 103 -10.84 -49.67 10.35
CA ASP A 103 -10.99 -49.05 9.03
C ASP A 103 -11.82 -47.77 9.10
N ALA A 104 -12.93 -47.80 9.85
CA ALA A 104 -13.77 -46.62 10.08
C ALA A 104 -12.99 -45.49 10.77
N LEU A 105 -12.14 -45.81 11.76
CA LEU A 105 -11.29 -44.82 12.42
C LEU A 105 -10.21 -44.25 11.51
N GLY A 106 -9.60 -45.06 10.65
CA GLY A 106 -8.63 -44.60 9.66
C GLY A 106 -9.24 -43.61 8.66
N VAL A 107 -10.42 -43.96 8.11
CA VAL A 107 -11.13 -43.10 7.15
C VAL A 107 -11.61 -41.80 7.82
N ALA A 108 -12.20 -41.87 9.02
CA ALA A 108 -12.66 -40.69 9.74
C ALA A 108 -11.50 -39.75 10.11
N GLY A 109 -10.38 -40.31 10.59
CA GLY A 109 -9.16 -39.56 10.90
C GLY A 109 -8.57 -38.88 9.66
N GLY A 110 -8.47 -39.61 8.55
CA GLY A 110 -8.00 -39.06 7.28
C GLY A 110 -8.90 -37.94 6.75
N ALA A 111 -10.22 -38.13 6.76
CA ALA A 111 -11.17 -37.12 6.30
C ALA A 111 -11.11 -35.83 7.12
N LEU A 112 -11.06 -35.94 8.46
CA LEU A 112 -10.91 -34.78 9.34
C LEU A 112 -9.56 -34.09 9.12
N ALA A 113 -8.47 -34.85 9.01
CA ALA A 113 -7.16 -34.29 8.74
C ALA A 113 -7.08 -33.54 7.41
N SER A 114 -7.66 -34.10 6.34
CA SER A 114 -7.76 -33.44 5.04
C SER A 114 -8.62 -32.18 5.10
N LEU A 115 -9.70 -32.18 5.88
CA LEU A 115 -10.51 -30.98 6.10
C LEU A 115 -9.68 -29.87 6.74
N PHE A 116 -9.07 -30.12 7.90
CA PHE A 116 -8.27 -29.10 8.60
C PHE A 116 -7.06 -28.65 7.80
N GLY A 117 -6.30 -29.58 7.22
CA GLY A 117 -5.15 -29.28 6.38
C GLY A 117 -5.53 -28.52 5.10
N GLY A 118 -6.66 -28.87 4.48
CA GLY A 118 -7.20 -28.17 3.32
C GLY A 118 -7.65 -26.75 3.65
N THR A 119 -8.37 -26.55 4.77
CA THR A 119 -8.79 -25.21 5.21
C THR A 119 -7.63 -24.29 5.55
N ALA A 120 -6.51 -24.84 6.03
CA ALA A 120 -5.31 -24.06 6.32
C ALA A 120 -4.75 -23.36 5.07
N LEU A 121 -4.89 -23.97 3.88
CA LEU A 121 -4.40 -23.39 2.62
C LEU A 121 -5.20 -22.17 2.14
N PHE A 122 -6.42 -22.01 2.64
CA PHE A 122 -7.33 -20.92 2.25
C PHE A 122 -7.65 -19.98 3.40
N ALA A 123 -6.99 -20.13 4.55
CA ALA A 123 -7.16 -19.25 5.69
C ALA A 123 -6.53 -17.90 5.36
N THR A 124 -7.36 -16.89 5.12
CA THR A 124 -6.95 -15.52 4.89
C THR A 124 -7.79 -14.56 5.72
N SER A 125 -7.13 -13.63 6.39
CA SER A 125 -7.78 -12.52 7.07
C SER A 125 -8.03 -11.38 6.10
N LYS A 126 -9.12 -10.63 6.33
CA LYS A 126 -9.46 -9.44 5.56
C LYS A 126 -9.78 -8.32 6.53
N GLN A 127 -9.19 -7.16 6.30
CA GLN A 127 -9.42 -5.97 7.10
C GLN A 127 -9.78 -4.81 6.18
N GLU A 128 -10.86 -4.09 6.49
CA GLU A 128 -11.14 -2.82 5.84
C GLU A 128 -10.17 -1.76 6.38
N PHE A 129 -9.42 -1.13 5.49
CA PHE A 129 -8.43 -0.12 5.83
C PHE A 129 -8.91 1.25 5.36
N ARG A 130 -9.31 2.10 6.31
CA ARG A 130 -9.91 3.41 6.05
C ARG A 130 -8.93 4.52 6.42
N HIS A 131 -8.87 5.54 5.56
CA HIS A 131 -8.00 6.70 5.73
C HIS A 131 -8.84 7.97 5.67
N GLU A 132 -8.58 8.89 6.59
CA GLU A 132 -9.24 10.19 6.60
C GLU A 132 -8.77 11.06 5.41
N ARG A 133 -7.46 11.05 5.12
CA ARG A 133 -6.86 11.71 3.96
C ARG A 133 -6.29 10.66 3.00
N ASN A 134 -7.05 10.32 1.97
CA ASN A 134 -6.67 9.32 0.99
C ASN A 134 -6.13 9.97 -0.30
N LEU A 135 -4.81 10.17 -0.35
CA LEU A 135 -4.13 10.77 -1.51
C LEU A 135 -4.26 9.89 -2.77
N LEU A 136 -4.23 8.56 -2.62
CA LEU A 136 -4.37 7.62 -3.75
C LEU A 136 -5.76 7.67 -4.37
N LYS A 137 -6.81 7.75 -3.55
CA LYS A 137 -8.19 7.92 -4.02
C LYS A 137 -8.33 9.19 -4.84
N GLU A 138 -7.69 10.26 -4.44
CA GLU A 138 -7.73 11.54 -5.16
C GLU A 138 -6.99 11.49 -6.49
N VAL A 139 -5.83 10.82 -6.53
CA VAL A 139 -5.16 10.48 -7.80
C VAL A 139 -6.09 9.62 -8.68
N TRP A 140 -6.78 8.63 -8.13
CA TRP A 140 -7.64 7.72 -8.89
C TRP A 140 -8.91 8.40 -9.43
N ASP A 141 -9.68 9.05 -8.55
CA ASP A 141 -10.99 9.64 -8.86
C ASP A 141 -10.89 10.87 -9.78
N ASN A 142 -9.71 11.49 -9.85
CA ASN A 142 -9.42 12.66 -10.70
C ASN A 142 -10.44 13.80 -10.55
N PRO A 143 -10.68 14.31 -9.32
CA PRO A 143 -11.58 15.44 -9.15
C PRO A 143 -11.02 16.68 -9.83
N ARG A 144 -11.90 17.61 -10.21
CA ARG A 144 -11.47 18.88 -10.84
C ARG A 144 -10.47 19.65 -9.97
N GLN A 145 -10.63 19.58 -8.66
CA GLN A 145 -9.73 20.16 -7.67
C GLN A 145 -9.56 19.15 -6.53
N SER A 146 -8.31 18.98 -6.08
CA SER A 146 -8.03 18.11 -4.96
C SER A 146 -8.33 18.77 -3.63
N SER A 147 -8.94 18.02 -2.71
CA SER A 147 -9.19 18.46 -1.33
C SER A 147 -8.05 18.11 -0.37
N VAL A 148 -7.18 17.17 -0.77
CA VAL A 148 -6.10 16.64 0.07
C VAL A 148 -4.70 16.90 -0.49
N ILE A 149 -4.52 17.02 -1.81
CA ILE A 149 -3.23 17.35 -2.45
C ILE A 149 -3.14 18.86 -2.65
N SER A 150 -1.96 19.46 -2.40
CA SER A 150 -1.76 20.90 -2.60
C SER A 150 -2.09 21.29 -4.06
N PRO A 151 -2.65 22.49 -4.31
CA PRO A 151 -2.95 22.94 -5.66
C PRO A 151 -1.72 22.99 -6.58
N THR A 152 -0.52 23.12 -6.02
CA THR A 152 0.74 23.13 -6.78
C THR A 152 1.09 21.73 -7.26
N VAL A 153 1.06 20.75 -6.36
CA VAL A 153 1.30 19.35 -6.71
C VAL A 153 0.19 18.83 -7.64
N TRP A 154 -1.07 19.18 -7.40
CA TRP A 154 -2.19 18.76 -8.24
C TRP A 154 -2.09 19.27 -9.68
N ARG A 155 -1.68 20.54 -9.86
CA ARG A 155 -1.42 21.07 -11.21
C ARG A 155 -0.27 20.36 -11.90
N TYR A 156 0.79 20.00 -11.17
CA TYR A 156 1.89 19.22 -11.73
C TYR A 156 1.41 17.84 -12.19
N LEU A 157 0.60 17.16 -11.37
CA LEU A 157 0.02 15.87 -11.71
C LEU A 157 -0.84 15.91 -12.98
N GLN A 158 -1.54 17.02 -13.22
CA GLN A 158 -2.37 17.22 -14.43
C GLN A 158 -1.60 17.81 -15.62
N ALA A 159 -0.34 18.21 -15.45
CA ALA A 159 0.44 18.79 -16.53
C ALA A 159 0.83 17.70 -17.53
N SER A 160 0.56 17.94 -18.82
CA SER A 160 0.96 17.04 -19.89
C SER A 160 2.41 17.30 -20.30
N HIS A 161 3.22 16.25 -20.40
CA HIS A 161 4.68 16.40 -20.57
C HIS A 161 5.37 15.39 -21.52
N LYS A 162 4.64 14.44 -22.12
CA LYS A 162 5.20 13.45 -23.09
C LYS A 162 4.43 13.37 -24.41
N HIS A 163 5.00 12.68 -25.40
CA HIS A 163 4.34 12.25 -26.64
C HIS A 163 4.20 10.71 -26.63
N PRO A 164 2.99 10.12 -26.70
CA PRO A 164 1.68 10.78 -26.67
C PRO A 164 1.46 11.56 -25.36
N LEU A 165 0.59 12.58 -25.41
CA LEU A 165 0.26 13.47 -24.29
C LEU A 165 -0.24 12.64 -23.09
N SER A 166 0.65 12.31 -22.16
CA SER A 166 0.34 11.74 -20.86
C SER A 166 0.63 12.76 -19.77
N THR A 167 -0.24 12.78 -18.78
CA THR A 167 -0.03 13.55 -17.55
C THR A 167 0.79 12.74 -16.55
N ALA A 168 1.41 13.39 -15.56
CA ALA A 168 2.14 12.66 -14.53
C ALA A 168 1.21 11.73 -13.74
N ARG A 169 -0.04 12.16 -13.56
CA ARG A 169 -1.11 11.33 -12.98
C ARG A 169 -1.31 10.04 -13.78
N ASP A 170 -1.39 10.12 -15.11
CA ASP A 170 -1.61 8.93 -15.93
C ASP A 170 -0.45 7.95 -15.82
N GLU A 171 0.78 8.45 -15.70
CA GLU A 171 1.95 7.59 -15.45
C GLU A 171 1.85 6.87 -14.11
N VAL A 172 1.41 7.57 -13.06
CA VAL A 172 1.18 6.95 -11.74
C VAL A 172 0.07 5.91 -11.81
N VAL A 173 -1.06 6.23 -12.45
CA VAL A 173 -2.21 5.31 -12.57
C VAL A 173 -1.87 4.07 -13.40
N ASN A 174 -1.09 4.21 -14.47
CA ASN A 174 -0.69 3.10 -15.34
C ASN A 174 0.41 2.21 -14.73
N ALA A 175 1.10 2.68 -13.69
CA ALA A 175 2.13 1.91 -12.99
C ALA A 175 1.56 0.95 -11.94
N TRP A 176 0.26 1.07 -11.62
CA TRP A 176 -0.48 0.19 -10.73
C TRP A 176 -1.24 -0.88 -11.52
#